data_AF-T1IXX4-F1
#
_entry.id   AF-T1IXX4-F1
#
_cell.length_a   1.000
_cell.length_b   1.000
_cell.length_c   1.000
_cell.angle_alpha   90.00
_cell.angle_beta   90.00
_cell.angle_gamma   90.00
#
_symmetry.space_group_name_H-M   'P 1'
#
loop_
_entity.id
_entity.type
_entity.pdbx_description
1 polymer ?
#
loop_
_entity_poly.entity_id
_entity_poly.type
_entity_poly.pdbx_seq_one_letter_code
_entity_poly.pdbx_strand_id
1 'polypeptide(L)'
;MDSSRADRSRNASPSLAPTNQTGDRIVNQLMFMPPHMQELTKNGTKLKTILIYDENRRWSALKPGRRTFSGCPVNTCTFGADPKKTDPTNADAIVFGDKFHPAKHRRKPNQVWIFFSLEPPVHSRSLTSLKGINWTATYRHDSDIVVPYNKFVSYDPNVKILPLKRNYASRKTRKVAWFVSNCKAISGRLDYARELAKHIQVDIYGKCGNMRCPINQTEKCRKMLDTDYKFYLAFENSYCKDYITEKFYETGLQHDVVPIVLGARKEDYANNAPPHSFISIEDFDSPKSLAKYLHRLDKNDGLYNNYFRWKGTGEFVKTNFWCRVCALLHDELTDRHYENIEDWWHAICVLNT
;
A
#
# COMPACT_ATOMS: atom_id res chain seq x y z
N MET A 1 -50.20 19.73 13.72
CA MET A 1 -49.79 20.15 12.37
C MET A 1 -48.77 21.26 12.56
N ASP A 2 -47.52 21.19 12.12
CA ASP A 2 -46.69 20.13 11.61
C ASP A 2 -45.25 20.57 11.89
N SER A 3 -44.39 19.58 12.09
CA SER A 3 -42.98 19.69 12.39
C SER A 3 -42.18 20.09 11.14
N SER A 4 -41.21 20.99 11.28
CA SER A 4 -40.05 21.01 10.37
C SER A 4 -38.77 21.25 11.18
N ARG A 5 -38.37 20.22 11.92
CA ARG A 5 -36.99 20.03 12.35
C ARG A 5 -36.16 19.72 11.09
N ALA A 6 -35.37 20.69 10.66
CA ALA A 6 -34.39 20.49 9.61
C ALA A 6 -33.36 19.44 10.08
N ASP A 7 -33.43 18.27 9.47
CA ASP A 7 -32.47 17.19 9.59
C ASP A 7 -31.14 17.65 8.98
N ARG A 8 -30.19 18.05 9.85
CA ARG A 8 -28.80 18.29 9.46
C ARG A 8 -28.02 16.99 9.65
N SER A 9 -28.20 16.06 8.74
CA SER A 9 -27.24 14.97 8.51
C SER A 9 -25.94 15.56 7.95
N ARG A 10 -25.02 15.93 8.84
CA ARG A 10 -23.65 16.25 8.45
C ARG A 10 -22.92 14.94 8.20
N ASN A 11 -23.07 14.42 6.98
CA ASN A 11 -22.23 13.37 6.44
C ASN A 11 -20.76 13.70 6.75
N ALA A 12 -19.98 12.67 7.15
CA ALA A 12 -18.52 12.75 7.23
C ALA A 12 -17.96 13.54 6.05
N SER A 13 -16.95 14.38 6.30
CA SER A 13 -16.41 15.29 5.26
C SER A 13 -16.20 14.50 3.95
N PRO A 14 -16.87 14.86 2.84
CA PRO A 14 -17.01 14.00 1.67
C PRO A 14 -15.68 13.40 1.19
N SER A 15 -14.58 14.13 1.36
CA SER A 15 -13.20 13.78 0.95
C SER A 15 -12.54 12.59 1.65
N LEU A 16 -13.18 11.93 2.63
CA LEU A 16 -12.55 10.89 3.47
C LEU A 16 -13.16 9.49 3.29
N ALA A 17 -14.43 9.41 2.90
CA ALA A 17 -15.17 8.16 2.78
C ALA A 17 -14.78 7.35 1.52
N PRO A 18 -14.83 6.01 1.55
CA PRO A 18 -14.50 5.18 0.38
C PRO A 18 -15.39 5.37 -0.83
N THR A 19 -16.59 5.88 -0.64
CA THR A 19 -17.56 6.14 -1.70
C THR A 19 -17.25 7.41 -2.49
N ASN A 20 -16.36 8.28 -2.00
CA ASN A 20 -15.97 9.48 -2.71
C ASN A 20 -14.80 9.21 -3.66
N GLN A 21 -15.01 9.57 -4.93
CA GLN A 21 -14.04 9.42 -6.02
C GLN A 21 -13.18 10.68 -6.24
N THR A 22 -13.40 11.75 -5.46
CA THR A 22 -12.70 13.03 -5.66
C THR A 22 -11.53 13.20 -4.67
N GLY A 23 -10.35 13.51 -5.21
CA GLY A 23 -9.14 13.81 -4.45
C GLY A 23 -8.33 12.59 -3.97
N ASP A 24 -7.18 12.86 -3.35
CA ASP A 24 -6.30 11.83 -2.81
C ASP A 24 -6.63 11.53 -1.34
N ARG A 25 -7.40 10.45 -1.11
CA ARG A 25 -7.87 10.09 0.22
C ARG A 25 -6.74 9.86 1.24
N ILE A 26 -5.56 9.45 0.81
CA ILE A 26 -4.43 9.23 1.73
C ILE A 26 -3.93 10.58 2.24
N VAL A 27 -3.71 11.54 1.34
CA VAL A 27 -3.29 12.90 1.69
C VAL A 27 -4.38 13.62 2.50
N ASN A 28 -5.64 13.48 2.09
CA ASN A 28 -6.78 14.05 2.80
C ASN A 28 -6.88 13.53 4.24
N GLN A 29 -6.69 12.22 4.45
CA GLN A 29 -6.71 11.61 5.78
C GLN A 29 -5.48 11.97 6.62
N LEU A 30 -4.30 12.16 6.00
CA LEU A 30 -3.06 12.52 6.69
C LEU A 30 -3.19 13.85 7.46
N MET A 31 -3.85 14.82 6.85
CA MET A 31 -4.04 16.17 7.40
C MET A 31 -5.40 16.33 8.10
N PHE A 32 -6.19 15.26 8.20
CA PHE A 32 -7.53 15.34 8.74
C PHE A 32 -7.52 15.58 10.25
N MET A 33 -8.33 16.55 10.67
CA MET A 33 -8.62 16.82 12.07
C MET A 33 -10.13 17.06 12.22
N PRO A 34 -10.86 16.25 13.01
CA PRO A 34 -12.32 16.36 13.13
C PRO A 34 -12.74 17.79 13.53
N PRO A 35 -13.83 18.35 12.96
CA PRO A 35 -14.23 19.74 13.23
C PRO A 35 -14.42 20.05 14.72
N HIS A 36 -15.07 19.17 15.47
CA HIS A 36 -15.27 19.37 16.91
C HIS A 36 -13.94 19.34 17.69
N MET A 37 -12.92 18.62 17.23
CA MET A 37 -11.60 18.61 17.85
C MET A 37 -10.85 19.94 17.67
N GLN A 38 -11.19 20.73 16.64
CA GLN A 38 -10.65 22.08 16.45
C GLN A 38 -11.17 23.04 17.54
N GLU A 39 -12.40 22.82 18.01
CA GLU A 39 -13.07 23.68 18.99
C GLU A 39 -12.85 23.22 20.46
N LEU A 40 -12.61 21.92 20.68
CA LEU A 40 -12.53 21.27 21.99
C LEU A 40 -11.19 21.42 22.75
N THR A 41 -10.29 22.31 22.31
CA THR A 41 -9.04 22.61 23.03
C THR A 41 -9.26 23.10 24.48
N LYS A 42 -10.51 23.34 24.91
CA LYS A 42 -10.90 23.84 26.23
C LYS A 42 -11.59 22.82 27.17
N ASN A 43 -12.10 21.69 26.69
CA ASN A 43 -12.71 20.63 27.52
C ASN A 43 -12.23 19.26 27.03
N GLY A 44 -11.44 18.56 27.86
CA GLY A 44 -10.66 17.38 27.47
C GLY A 44 -11.41 16.36 26.62
N THR A 45 -10.83 16.03 25.46
CA THR A 45 -11.34 15.01 24.54
C THR A 45 -11.09 13.61 25.10
N LYS A 46 -12.13 12.75 25.09
CA LYS A 46 -12.06 11.37 25.61
C LYS A 46 -10.91 10.59 24.97
N LEU A 47 -10.02 10.01 25.76
CA LEU A 47 -8.96 9.12 25.26
C LEU A 47 -9.57 7.86 24.62
N LYS A 48 -9.23 7.56 23.37
CA LYS A 48 -9.69 6.35 22.65
C LYS A 48 -8.67 5.21 22.73
N THR A 49 -9.13 4.00 23.04
CA THR A 49 -8.28 2.81 23.20
C THR A 49 -8.36 1.92 21.97
N ILE A 50 -7.19 1.49 21.46
CA ILE A 50 -7.05 0.59 20.30
C ILE A 50 -6.40 -0.72 20.74
N LEU A 51 -7.00 -1.85 20.35
CA LEU A 51 -6.43 -3.19 20.52
C LEU A 51 -6.04 -3.82 19.19
N ILE A 52 -4.99 -4.62 19.18
CA ILE A 52 -4.46 -5.28 17.97
C ILE A 52 -4.52 -6.80 18.15
N TYR A 53 -5.40 -7.43 17.38
CA TYR A 53 -5.61 -8.87 17.27
C TYR A 53 -4.90 -9.37 15.99
N ASP A 54 -3.57 -9.42 16.02
CA ASP A 54 -2.74 -9.90 14.90
C ASP A 54 -1.68 -10.91 15.37
N GLU A 55 -1.80 -12.16 14.93
CA GLU A 55 -0.87 -13.23 15.25
C GLU A 55 0.44 -13.15 14.47
N ASN A 56 0.47 -12.40 13.36
CA ASN A 56 1.70 -12.25 12.57
C ASN A 56 2.75 -11.39 13.29
N ARG A 57 2.41 -10.81 14.45
CA ARG A 57 3.31 -9.98 15.27
C ARG A 57 3.93 -8.83 14.47
N ARG A 58 3.28 -8.39 13.39
CA ARG A 58 3.70 -7.25 12.54
C ARG A 58 3.88 -6.00 13.38
N TRP A 59 3.07 -5.87 14.42
CA TRP A 59 3.06 -4.77 15.37
C TRP A 59 3.80 -5.07 16.68
N SER A 60 4.65 -6.10 16.74
CA SER A 60 5.36 -6.50 17.97
C SER A 60 6.27 -5.42 18.56
N ALA A 61 6.74 -4.47 17.73
CA ALA A 61 7.50 -3.32 18.18
C ALA A 61 6.63 -2.22 18.82
N LEU A 62 5.30 -2.24 18.61
CA LEU A 62 4.39 -1.29 19.24
C LEU A 62 4.26 -1.63 20.74
N LYS A 63 4.52 -0.63 21.57
CA LYS A 63 4.32 -0.72 23.02
C LYS A 63 2.94 -0.16 23.39
N PRO A 64 2.27 -0.70 24.43
CA PRO A 64 1.07 -0.08 24.99
C PRO A 64 1.33 1.39 25.36
N GLY A 65 0.27 2.19 25.32
CA GLY A 65 0.32 3.62 25.65
C GLY A 65 0.20 4.54 24.42
N ARG A 66 0.58 5.81 24.63
CA ARG A 66 0.29 6.92 23.70
C ARG A 66 1.45 7.29 22.78
N ARG A 67 2.63 6.69 22.96
CA ARG A 67 3.87 7.13 22.30
C ARG A 67 3.77 7.17 20.78
N THR A 68 3.12 6.19 20.16
CA THR A 68 2.94 6.14 18.70
C THR A 68 2.14 7.32 18.16
N PHE A 69 1.27 7.92 18.97
CA PHE A 69 0.43 9.04 18.57
C PHE A 69 1.09 10.41 18.86
N SER A 70 2.30 10.40 19.43
CA SER A 70 3.07 11.62 19.65
C SER A 70 3.42 12.27 18.30
N GLY A 71 2.99 13.51 18.10
CA GLY A 71 3.19 14.25 16.85
C GLY A 71 2.10 14.02 15.79
N CYS A 72 1.09 13.20 16.06
CA CYS A 72 -0.10 13.15 15.22
C CYS A 72 -0.95 14.42 15.42
N PRO A 73 -1.66 14.93 14.38
CA PRO A 73 -2.62 16.02 14.53
C PRO A 73 -3.68 15.71 15.59
N VAL A 74 -4.19 14.47 15.59
CA VAL A 74 -5.01 13.91 16.67
C VAL A 74 -4.19 12.88 17.43
N ASN A 75 -3.90 13.17 18.71
CA ASN A 75 -3.00 12.38 19.54
C ASN A 75 -3.67 11.77 20.80
N THR A 76 -5.00 11.83 20.85
CA THR A 76 -5.84 11.38 21.97
C THR A 76 -6.28 9.92 21.80
N CYS A 77 -5.34 9.08 21.38
CA CYS A 77 -5.48 7.63 21.33
C CYS A 77 -4.38 6.93 22.13
N THR A 78 -4.63 5.69 22.53
CA THR A 78 -3.67 4.82 23.21
C THR A 78 -3.80 3.39 22.71
N PHE A 79 -2.68 2.68 22.62
CA PHE A 79 -2.73 1.22 22.49
C PHE A 79 -3.00 0.60 23.86
N GLY A 80 -3.96 -0.32 23.91
CA GLY A 80 -4.21 -1.14 25.09
C GLY A 80 -3.11 -2.16 25.31
N ALA A 81 -3.17 -2.84 26.46
CA ALA A 81 -2.29 -3.96 26.76
C ALA A 81 -2.65 -5.19 25.89
N ASP A 82 -1.90 -6.28 26.05
CA ASP A 82 -2.12 -7.53 25.34
C ASP A 82 -3.63 -7.90 25.31
N PRO A 83 -4.22 -8.16 24.14
CA PRO A 83 -5.59 -8.65 23.99
C PRO A 83 -5.96 -9.82 24.89
N LYS A 84 -5.00 -10.66 25.27
CA LYS A 84 -5.21 -11.80 26.18
C LYS A 84 -5.44 -11.38 27.63
N LYS A 85 -5.10 -10.14 27.99
CA LYS A 85 -5.12 -9.60 29.34
C LYS A 85 -6.07 -8.40 29.50
N THR A 86 -6.72 -7.98 28.41
CA THR A 86 -7.59 -6.81 28.37
C THR A 86 -8.97 -7.23 27.94
N ASP A 87 -10.01 -6.76 28.62
CA ASP A 87 -11.39 -6.93 28.14
C ASP A 87 -11.58 -6.13 26.84
N PRO A 88 -11.77 -6.80 25.69
CA PRO A 88 -11.88 -6.11 24.41
C PRO A 88 -13.17 -5.32 24.25
N THR A 89 -14.16 -5.52 25.13
CA THR A 89 -15.44 -4.81 25.04
C THR A 89 -15.35 -3.34 25.45
N ASN A 90 -14.23 -2.92 26.07
CA ASN A 90 -13.97 -1.55 26.49
C ASN A 90 -13.09 -0.76 25.50
N ALA A 91 -12.56 -1.42 24.46
CA ALA A 91 -11.79 -0.74 23.43
C ALA A 91 -12.71 0.05 22.49
N ASP A 92 -12.28 1.24 22.06
CA ASP A 92 -12.99 2.01 21.04
C ASP A 92 -12.70 1.43 19.64
N ALA A 93 -11.55 0.78 19.45
CA ALA A 93 -11.23 0.05 18.22
C ALA A 93 -10.50 -1.28 18.43
N ILE A 94 -10.76 -2.25 17.56
CA ILE A 94 -10.08 -3.54 17.49
C ILE A 94 -9.60 -3.77 16.06
N VAL A 95 -8.30 -4.04 15.88
CA VAL A 95 -7.68 -4.32 14.57
C VAL A 95 -7.42 -5.81 14.42
N PHE A 96 -8.00 -6.44 13.41
CA PHE A 96 -7.81 -7.85 13.08
C PHE A 96 -6.82 -7.97 11.91
N GLY A 97 -5.68 -8.64 12.11
CA GLY A 97 -4.70 -8.89 11.04
C GLY A 97 -5.05 -10.07 10.15
N ASP A 98 -4.17 -10.45 9.22
CA ASP A 98 -4.36 -11.59 8.29
C ASP A 98 -4.54 -12.94 9.02
N LYS A 99 -3.87 -13.07 10.16
CA LYS A 99 -4.03 -14.19 11.09
C LYS A 99 -4.54 -13.63 12.41
N PHE A 100 -5.78 -13.98 12.72
CA PHE A 100 -6.46 -13.48 13.91
C PHE A 100 -7.16 -14.63 14.63
N HIS A 101 -7.39 -14.43 15.92
CA HIS A 101 -8.32 -15.23 16.69
C HIS A 101 -9.72 -14.64 16.50
N PRO A 102 -10.76 -15.48 16.30
CA PRO A 102 -12.13 -15.00 16.29
C PRO A 102 -12.45 -14.21 17.55
N ALA A 103 -13.13 -13.06 17.38
CA ALA A 103 -13.62 -12.29 18.51
C ALA A 103 -14.65 -13.11 19.30
N LYS A 104 -14.53 -13.14 20.63
CA LYS A 104 -15.45 -13.87 21.51
C LYS A 104 -16.69 -13.06 21.88
N HIS A 105 -16.74 -11.78 21.53
CA HIS A 105 -17.84 -10.87 21.78
C HIS A 105 -18.35 -10.28 20.47
N ARG A 106 -19.58 -9.77 20.48
CA ARG A 106 -20.13 -8.99 19.34
C ARG A 106 -19.63 -7.55 19.42
N ARG A 107 -19.40 -6.92 18.27
CA ARG A 107 -19.07 -5.49 18.19
C ARG A 107 -20.18 -4.65 18.85
N LYS A 108 -19.80 -3.77 19.78
CA LYS A 108 -20.71 -2.77 20.35
C LYS A 108 -20.94 -1.62 19.34
N PRO A 109 -22.09 -0.91 19.37
CA PRO A 109 -22.36 0.19 18.43
C PRO A 109 -21.25 1.26 18.37
N ASN A 110 -20.70 1.64 19.53
CA ASN A 110 -19.64 2.65 19.65
C ASN A 110 -18.20 2.07 19.50
N GLN A 111 -18.07 0.83 19.04
CA GLN A 111 -16.78 0.17 18.83
C GLN A 111 -16.54 -0.03 17.33
N VAL A 112 -15.32 0.23 16.89
CA VAL A 112 -14.86 0.02 15.51
C VAL A 112 -14.06 -1.29 15.41
N TRP A 113 -14.41 -2.15 14.47
CA TRP A 113 -13.64 -3.32 14.09
C TRP A 113 -13.01 -3.09 12.72
N ILE A 114 -11.69 -3.19 12.69
CA ILE A 114 -10.87 -2.90 11.51
C ILE A 114 -10.25 -4.20 10.99
N PHE A 115 -10.54 -4.59 9.76
CA PHE A 115 -9.76 -5.63 9.08
C PHE A 115 -8.50 -5.02 8.46
N PHE A 116 -7.33 -5.54 8.79
CA PHE A 116 -6.03 -5.06 8.30
C PHE A 116 -5.28 -6.15 7.53
N SER A 117 -4.84 -5.81 6.32
CA SER A 117 -4.03 -6.71 5.48
C SER A 117 -3.14 -5.94 4.51
N LEU A 118 -1.89 -6.38 4.38
CA LEU A 118 -0.99 -5.96 3.30
C LEU A 118 -0.68 -7.12 2.33
N GLU A 119 -1.12 -8.33 2.66
CA GLU A 119 -0.96 -9.52 1.83
C GLU A 119 -2.15 -9.62 0.86
N PRO A 120 -1.99 -10.26 -0.31
CA PRO A 120 -3.11 -10.46 -1.22
C PRO A 120 -4.13 -11.45 -0.61
N PRO A 121 -5.42 -11.37 -1.00
CA PRO A 121 -6.48 -12.24 -0.50
C PRO A 121 -6.14 -13.73 -0.45
N VAL A 122 -5.44 -14.24 -1.46
CA VAL A 122 -4.98 -15.64 -1.55
C VAL A 122 -4.02 -16.09 -0.43
N HIS A 123 -3.50 -15.14 0.35
CA HIS A 123 -2.63 -15.38 1.50
C HIS A 123 -3.30 -15.03 2.84
N SER A 124 -4.56 -14.58 2.81
CA SER A 124 -5.37 -14.33 4.00
C SER A 124 -6.19 -15.55 4.41
N ARG A 125 -6.59 -15.63 5.69
CA ARG A 125 -7.56 -16.63 6.15
C ARG A 125 -8.97 -16.21 5.75
N SER A 126 -9.91 -17.15 5.79
CA SER A 126 -11.33 -16.81 5.61
C SER A 126 -11.78 -15.79 6.66
N LEU A 127 -12.43 -14.74 6.19
CA LEU A 127 -12.96 -13.63 6.98
C LEU A 127 -14.43 -13.85 7.38
N THR A 128 -15.03 -14.98 7.00
CA THR A 128 -16.43 -15.35 7.31
C THR A 128 -16.78 -15.30 8.80
N SER A 129 -15.78 -15.47 9.67
CA SER A 129 -15.94 -15.37 11.13
C SER A 129 -15.94 -13.93 11.68
N LEU A 130 -15.53 -12.94 10.90
CA LEU A 130 -15.47 -11.53 11.29
C LEU A 130 -16.77 -10.79 10.95
N LYS A 131 -17.87 -11.24 11.58
CA LYS A 131 -19.19 -10.59 11.45
C LYS A 131 -19.18 -9.28 12.25
N GLY A 132 -19.14 -8.15 11.55
CA GLY A 132 -19.19 -6.82 12.16
C GLY A 132 -18.00 -5.92 11.86
N ILE A 133 -17.09 -6.30 10.95
CA ILE A 133 -16.10 -5.35 10.40
C ILE A 133 -16.83 -4.15 9.84
N ASN A 134 -16.52 -2.96 10.36
CA ASN A 134 -17.03 -1.71 9.82
C ASN A 134 -15.96 -0.89 9.10
N TRP A 135 -14.68 -1.11 9.42
CA TRP A 135 -13.57 -0.49 8.69
C TRP A 135 -12.64 -1.51 8.06
N THR A 136 -12.10 -1.17 6.90
CA THR A 136 -11.02 -1.91 6.23
C THR A 136 -9.77 -1.04 6.12
N ALA A 137 -8.62 -1.66 6.38
CA ALA A 137 -7.30 -1.04 6.34
C ALA A 137 -6.35 -1.90 5.51
N THR A 138 -6.48 -1.82 4.19
CA THR A 138 -5.71 -2.65 3.24
C THR A 138 -5.06 -1.81 2.16
N TYR A 139 -4.29 -2.44 1.25
CA TYR A 139 -3.70 -1.74 0.10
C TYR A 139 -4.74 -1.25 -0.92
N ARG A 140 -5.99 -1.74 -0.87
CA ARG A 140 -7.03 -1.36 -1.83
C ARG A 140 -7.48 0.08 -1.66
N HIS A 141 -7.72 0.77 -2.77
CA HIS A 141 -8.13 2.17 -2.75
C HIS A 141 -9.55 2.39 -2.22
N ASP A 142 -10.38 1.34 -2.25
CA ASP A 142 -11.75 1.33 -1.70
C ASP A 142 -11.81 0.94 -0.21
N SER A 143 -10.66 0.83 0.48
CA SER A 143 -10.65 0.66 1.94
C SER A 143 -11.05 1.94 2.69
N ASP A 144 -11.60 1.80 3.90
CA ASP A 144 -11.82 2.93 4.83
C ASP A 144 -10.54 3.71 5.07
N ILE A 145 -9.44 2.99 5.28
CA ILE A 145 -8.11 3.55 5.49
C ILE A 145 -7.17 2.87 4.50
N VAL A 146 -6.83 3.55 3.41
CA VAL A 146 -5.92 2.99 2.40
C VAL A 146 -4.50 2.91 2.97
N VAL A 147 -3.89 1.73 2.92
CA VAL A 147 -2.55 1.44 3.44
C VAL A 147 -1.65 0.96 2.30
N PRO A 148 -1.15 1.86 1.44
CA PRO A 148 -0.19 1.45 0.43
C PRO A 148 1.18 1.20 1.08
N TYR A 149 2.02 0.44 0.40
CA TYR A 149 3.42 0.26 0.80
C TYR A 149 4.21 1.57 0.73
N ASN A 150 3.89 2.44 -0.23
CA ASN A 150 4.43 3.79 -0.29
C ASN A 150 3.48 4.75 -1.00
N LYS A 151 3.71 6.05 -0.86
CA LYS A 151 2.89 7.08 -1.49
C LYS A 151 3.77 8.18 -2.07
N PHE A 152 3.73 8.34 -3.40
CA PHE A 152 4.32 9.50 -4.06
C PHE A 152 3.36 10.69 -3.99
N VAL A 153 3.88 11.87 -3.63
CA VAL A 153 3.16 13.14 -3.61
C VAL A 153 3.95 14.15 -4.43
N SER A 154 3.29 14.77 -5.41
CA SER A 154 3.90 15.82 -6.24
C SER A 154 4.00 17.13 -5.45
N TYR A 155 5.09 17.87 -5.61
CA TYR A 155 5.25 19.21 -5.05
C TYR A 155 4.31 20.21 -5.72
N ASP A 156 4.16 20.10 -7.05
CA ASP A 156 3.20 20.84 -7.85
C ASP A 156 2.51 19.85 -8.81
N PRO A 157 1.18 19.66 -8.73
CA PRO A 157 0.42 18.78 -9.63
C PRO A 157 0.56 19.11 -11.12
N ASN A 158 0.93 20.36 -11.45
CA ASN A 158 1.14 20.81 -12.83
C ASN A 158 2.53 20.48 -13.37
N VAL A 159 3.50 20.24 -12.49
CA VAL A 159 4.90 19.96 -12.87
C VAL A 159 5.15 18.45 -12.83
N LYS A 160 4.91 17.80 -13.97
CA LYS A 160 5.02 16.33 -14.10
C LYS A 160 6.40 15.83 -14.49
N ILE A 161 7.22 16.70 -15.09
CA ILE A 161 8.54 16.38 -15.62
C ILE A 161 9.51 17.53 -15.39
N LEU A 162 10.78 17.21 -15.17
CA LEU A 162 11.88 18.16 -15.07
C LEU A 162 12.99 17.81 -16.08
N PRO A 163 13.87 18.77 -16.40
CA PRO A 163 15.15 18.49 -17.06
C PRO A 163 16.00 17.54 -16.21
N LEU A 164 16.65 16.59 -16.87
CA LEU A 164 17.51 15.62 -16.20
C LEU A 164 18.84 16.27 -15.82
N LYS A 165 19.31 16.01 -14.59
CA LYS A 165 20.60 16.50 -14.10
C LYS A 165 21.78 15.62 -14.51
N ARG A 166 21.51 14.38 -14.93
CA ARG A 166 22.52 13.40 -15.34
C ARG A 166 21.92 12.34 -16.28
N ASN A 167 22.79 11.61 -16.95
CA ASN A 167 22.43 10.42 -17.71
C ASN A 167 22.32 9.19 -16.77
N TYR A 168 21.10 8.74 -16.52
CA TYR A 168 20.78 7.56 -15.70
C TYR A 168 21.17 6.24 -16.36
N ALA A 169 21.43 6.20 -17.66
CA ALA A 169 21.95 5.01 -18.35
C ALA A 169 23.47 4.86 -18.20
N SER A 170 24.17 5.93 -17.81
CA SER A 170 25.62 5.96 -17.78
C SER A 170 26.18 4.85 -16.87
N ARG A 171 27.16 4.10 -17.38
CA ARG A 171 27.87 3.00 -16.69
C ARG A 171 27.04 1.74 -16.40
N LYS A 172 25.73 1.74 -16.66
CA LYS A 172 24.88 0.54 -16.54
C LYS A 172 25.12 -0.40 -17.71
N THR A 173 25.72 -1.55 -17.45
CA THR A 173 26.02 -2.55 -18.47
C THR A 173 25.02 -3.71 -18.47
N ARG A 174 24.46 -4.05 -17.31
CA ARG A 174 23.53 -5.16 -17.12
C ARG A 174 22.10 -4.74 -17.44
N LYS A 175 21.32 -5.69 -17.96
CA LYS A 175 19.97 -5.37 -18.48
C LYS A 175 18.92 -5.42 -17.40
N VAL A 176 18.53 -6.62 -16.96
CA VAL A 176 17.40 -6.81 -16.04
C VAL A 176 17.86 -7.52 -14.78
N ALA A 177 17.54 -6.98 -13.61
CA ALA A 177 17.68 -7.66 -12.33
C ALA A 177 16.32 -8.10 -11.78
N TRP A 178 16.29 -9.21 -11.04
CA TRP A 178 15.11 -9.62 -10.28
C TRP A 178 15.51 -10.21 -8.93
N PHE A 179 14.90 -9.72 -7.85
CA PHE A 179 15.14 -10.20 -6.49
C PHE A 179 13.92 -10.99 -6.01
N VAL A 180 14.05 -12.31 -5.85
CA VAL A 180 12.90 -13.19 -5.60
C VAL A 180 13.25 -14.43 -4.78
N SER A 181 12.36 -14.77 -3.84
CA SER A 181 12.49 -15.94 -2.97
C SER A 181 11.26 -16.86 -2.93
N ASN A 182 10.09 -16.35 -3.34
CA ASN A 182 8.88 -17.17 -3.51
C ASN A 182 8.73 -17.58 -4.98
N CYS A 183 9.07 -18.83 -5.28
CA CYS A 183 9.18 -19.38 -6.63
C CYS A 183 7.88 -19.99 -7.14
N LYS A 184 6.91 -20.26 -6.26
CA LYS A 184 5.62 -20.88 -6.58
C LYS A 184 4.48 -19.88 -6.43
N ALA A 185 4.74 -18.65 -6.84
CA ALA A 185 3.76 -17.56 -6.76
C ALA A 185 2.67 -17.76 -7.83
N ILE A 186 1.40 -17.64 -7.42
CA ILE A 186 0.24 -17.88 -8.29
C ILE A 186 0.17 -16.95 -9.51
N SER A 187 0.84 -15.79 -9.43
CA SER A 187 0.98 -14.83 -10.54
C SER A 187 1.60 -15.38 -11.85
N GLY A 188 2.23 -16.56 -11.84
CA GLY A 188 3.02 -17.06 -12.99
C GLY A 188 4.31 -16.28 -13.26
N ARG A 189 4.70 -15.35 -12.37
CA ARG A 189 5.83 -14.43 -12.56
C ARG A 189 7.18 -15.09 -12.84
N LEU A 190 7.42 -16.29 -12.31
CA LEU A 190 8.67 -17.02 -12.51
C LEU A 190 8.77 -17.54 -13.95
N ASP A 191 7.68 -18.04 -14.49
CA ASP A 191 7.64 -18.53 -15.87
C ASP A 191 7.74 -17.37 -16.85
N TYR A 192 7.07 -16.25 -16.58
CA TYR A 192 7.23 -15.02 -17.35
C TYR A 192 8.69 -14.54 -17.35
N ALA A 193 9.34 -14.47 -16.20
CA ALA A 193 10.74 -14.04 -16.09
C ALA A 193 11.71 -14.99 -16.81
N ARG A 194 11.48 -16.30 -16.74
CA ARG A 194 12.27 -17.32 -17.47
C ARG A 194 12.08 -17.23 -18.98
N GLU A 195 10.86 -16.98 -19.44
CA GLU A 195 10.61 -16.77 -20.87
C GLU A 195 11.29 -15.47 -21.34
N LEU A 196 11.18 -14.38 -20.58
CA LEU A 196 11.90 -13.13 -20.87
C LEU A 196 13.42 -13.32 -20.96
N ALA A 197 14.00 -14.13 -20.05
CA ALA A 197 15.42 -14.43 -20.00
C ALA A 197 15.98 -15.11 -21.27
N LYS A 198 15.12 -15.70 -22.10
CA LYS A 198 15.53 -16.25 -23.41
C LYS A 198 15.83 -15.17 -24.45
N HIS A 199 15.33 -13.94 -24.25
CA HIS A 199 15.38 -12.85 -25.24
C HIS A 199 16.20 -11.63 -24.78
N ILE A 200 16.48 -11.51 -23.48
CA ILE A 200 17.32 -10.46 -22.88
C ILE A 200 17.97 -10.99 -21.59
N GLN A 201 19.13 -10.45 -21.20
CA GLN A 201 19.77 -10.80 -19.92
C GLN A 201 18.84 -10.49 -18.74
N VAL A 202 18.45 -11.53 -18.01
CA VAL A 202 17.71 -11.43 -16.73
C VAL A 202 18.50 -12.15 -15.64
N ASP A 203 19.00 -11.35 -14.71
CA ASP A 203 19.78 -11.82 -13.57
C ASP A 203 18.88 -12.01 -12.35
N ILE A 204 18.64 -13.28 -11.99
CA ILE A 204 17.69 -13.66 -10.93
C ILE A 204 18.46 -13.96 -9.64
N TYR A 205 18.23 -13.15 -8.61
CA TYR A 205 18.81 -13.28 -7.28
C TYR A 205 17.81 -13.87 -6.29
N GLY A 206 18.33 -14.68 -5.37
CA GLY A 206 17.57 -15.27 -4.28
C GLY A 206 17.27 -16.74 -4.55
N LYS A 207 16.28 -17.30 -3.86
CA LYS A 207 16.02 -18.76 -3.88
C LYS A 207 15.54 -19.29 -5.24
N CYS A 208 15.08 -18.43 -6.13
CA CYS A 208 14.50 -18.84 -7.42
C CYS A 208 15.47 -18.70 -8.60
N GLY A 209 16.71 -18.27 -8.35
CA GLY A 209 17.72 -18.07 -9.38
C GLY A 209 19.10 -18.51 -8.91
N ASN A 210 20.09 -18.31 -9.78
CA ASN A 210 21.46 -18.75 -9.54
C ASN A 210 22.33 -17.69 -8.87
N MET A 211 21.84 -16.44 -8.76
CA MET A 211 22.55 -15.35 -8.09
C MET A 211 22.10 -15.21 -6.64
N ARG A 212 22.97 -14.66 -5.78
CA ARG A 212 22.72 -14.55 -4.34
C ARG A 212 22.62 -13.11 -3.91
N CYS A 213 21.55 -12.82 -3.17
CA CYS A 213 21.42 -11.60 -2.37
C CYS A 213 21.03 -12.00 -0.94
N PRO A 214 21.99 -12.25 -0.04
CA PRO A 214 21.72 -12.58 1.35
C PRO A 214 20.97 -11.46 2.09
N ILE A 215 20.16 -11.82 3.09
CA ILE A 215 19.33 -10.87 3.86
C ILE A 215 20.19 -9.77 4.53
N ASN A 216 21.37 -10.12 5.03
CA ASN A 216 22.30 -9.15 5.63
C ASN A 216 22.97 -8.22 4.59
N GLN A 217 22.71 -8.41 3.30
CA GLN A 217 23.25 -7.62 2.20
C GLN A 217 22.14 -7.00 1.32
N THR A 218 20.87 -7.05 1.74
CA THR A 218 19.74 -6.53 0.95
C THR A 218 19.98 -5.11 0.44
N GLU A 219 20.48 -4.21 1.29
CA GLU A 219 20.78 -2.83 0.91
C GLU A 219 21.88 -2.73 -0.14
N LYS A 220 22.94 -3.54 -0.01
CA LYS A 220 24.02 -3.59 -1.00
C LYS A 220 23.47 -4.08 -2.34
N CYS A 221 22.59 -5.07 -2.35
CA CYS A 221 21.99 -5.55 -3.60
C CYS A 221 21.10 -4.51 -4.25
N ARG A 222 20.26 -3.83 -3.46
CA ARG A 222 19.41 -2.74 -3.92
C ARG A 222 20.24 -1.62 -4.58
N LYS A 223 21.38 -1.24 -3.98
CA LYS A 223 22.32 -0.26 -4.57
C LYS A 223 22.94 -0.68 -5.91
N MET A 224 22.99 -1.98 -6.25
CA MET A 224 23.41 -2.41 -7.59
C MET A 224 22.42 -1.95 -8.66
N LEU A 225 21.14 -1.75 -8.30
CA LEU A 225 20.14 -1.21 -9.23
C LEU A 225 20.44 0.23 -9.62
N ASP A 226 21.15 0.99 -8.78
CA ASP A 226 21.54 2.37 -9.10
C ASP A 226 22.67 2.44 -10.13
N THR A 227 23.52 1.41 -10.19
CA THR A 227 24.82 1.48 -10.87
C THR A 227 24.98 0.48 -12.00
N ASP A 228 24.48 -0.74 -11.85
CA ASP A 228 24.80 -1.84 -12.76
C ASP A 228 23.67 -2.13 -13.76
N TYR A 229 22.41 -1.98 -13.33
CA TYR A 229 21.22 -2.45 -14.08
C TYR A 229 20.38 -1.32 -14.65
N LYS A 230 19.87 -1.52 -15.88
CA LYS A 230 18.88 -0.62 -16.50
C LYS A 230 17.44 -0.90 -16.05
N PHE A 231 17.08 -2.16 -15.86
CA PHE A 231 15.71 -2.57 -15.56
C PHE A 231 15.63 -3.47 -14.33
N TYR A 232 14.49 -3.43 -13.65
CA TYR A 232 14.20 -4.27 -12.49
C TYR A 232 12.81 -4.90 -12.62
N LEU A 233 12.69 -6.21 -12.41
CA LEU A 233 11.38 -6.87 -12.38
C LEU A 233 10.72 -6.65 -11.02
N ALA A 234 9.78 -5.69 -10.96
CA ALA A 234 8.93 -5.43 -9.81
C ALA A 234 7.68 -6.33 -9.84
N PHE A 235 7.90 -7.64 -9.93
CA PHE A 235 6.83 -8.63 -10.10
C PHE A 235 6.22 -9.08 -8.77
N GLU A 236 4.93 -8.85 -8.59
CA GLU A 236 4.17 -9.26 -7.43
C GLU A 236 3.84 -10.74 -7.44
N ASN A 237 3.59 -11.30 -6.26
CA ASN A 237 3.31 -12.74 -6.10
C ASN A 237 1.87 -13.13 -6.48
N SER A 238 0.99 -12.17 -6.73
CA SER A 238 -0.42 -12.37 -7.08
C SER A 238 -0.88 -11.30 -8.06
N TYR A 239 -1.86 -11.63 -8.89
CA TYR A 239 -2.50 -10.68 -9.79
C TYR A 239 -3.80 -10.16 -9.15
N CYS A 240 -3.76 -8.98 -8.54
CA CYS A 240 -4.88 -8.41 -7.79
C CYS A 240 -4.98 -6.91 -8.02
N LYS A 241 -6.21 -6.38 -8.10
CA LYS A 241 -6.46 -4.94 -8.17
C LYS A 241 -5.75 -4.22 -7.02
N ASP A 242 -5.10 -3.09 -7.30
CA ASP A 242 -4.39 -2.22 -6.35
C ASP A 242 -3.17 -2.83 -5.63
N TYR A 243 -2.82 -4.11 -5.87
CA TYR A 243 -1.77 -4.79 -5.14
C TYR A 243 -0.37 -4.40 -5.64
N ILE A 244 0.19 -3.34 -5.05
CA ILE A 244 1.48 -2.75 -5.40
C ILE A 244 2.34 -2.61 -4.14
N THR A 245 3.52 -3.22 -4.12
CA THR A 245 4.29 -3.43 -2.89
C THR A 245 5.66 -2.73 -2.87
N GLU A 246 6.50 -3.07 -1.88
CA GLU A 246 7.89 -2.59 -1.75
C GLU A 246 8.75 -2.91 -2.98
N LYS A 247 8.38 -3.91 -3.78
CA LYS A 247 9.08 -4.25 -5.03
C LYS A 247 9.02 -3.08 -5.99
N PHE A 248 7.84 -2.51 -6.18
CA PHE A 248 7.65 -1.37 -7.07
C PHE A 248 8.23 -0.08 -6.48
N TYR A 249 7.89 0.23 -5.23
CA TYR A 249 8.26 1.50 -4.61
C TYR A 249 9.71 1.55 -4.14
N GLU A 250 10.04 0.77 -3.10
CA GLU A 250 11.33 0.83 -2.42
C GLU A 250 12.46 0.28 -3.28
N THR A 251 12.21 -0.83 -3.99
CA THR A 251 13.27 -1.48 -4.79
C THR A 251 13.33 -0.94 -6.22
N GLY A 252 12.19 -0.53 -6.79
CA GLY A 252 12.10 0.07 -8.12
C GLY A 252 12.30 1.59 -8.09
N LEU A 253 11.24 2.34 -7.79
CA LEU A 253 11.19 3.80 -7.99
C LEU A 253 12.16 4.60 -7.12
N GLN A 254 12.52 4.11 -5.92
CA GLN A 254 13.50 4.77 -5.06
C GLN A 254 14.96 4.55 -5.48
N HIS A 255 15.20 3.68 -6.47
CA HIS A 255 16.50 3.49 -7.09
C HIS A 255 16.54 4.09 -8.49
N ASP A 256 17.73 4.12 -9.10
CA ASP A 256 17.96 4.63 -10.44
C ASP A 256 17.82 3.54 -11.50
N VAL A 257 16.69 2.84 -11.48
CA VAL A 257 16.35 1.73 -12.36
C VAL A 257 14.92 1.90 -12.87
N VAL A 258 14.62 1.40 -14.07
CA VAL A 258 13.23 1.41 -14.58
C VAL A 258 12.52 0.12 -14.14
N PRO A 259 11.48 0.19 -13.29
CA PRO A 259 10.71 -0.99 -12.89
C PRO A 259 9.84 -1.49 -14.05
N ILE A 260 9.85 -2.81 -14.24
CA ILE A 260 8.94 -3.56 -15.11
C ILE A 260 7.94 -4.27 -14.19
N VAL A 261 6.65 -4.03 -14.38
CA VAL A 261 5.61 -4.42 -13.41
C VAL A 261 4.72 -5.55 -13.93
N LEU A 262 4.32 -6.41 -12.98
CA LEU A 262 3.35 -7.50 -13.12
C LEU A 262 2.72 -7.66 -11.74
N GLY A 263 1.41 -7.54 -11.59
CA GLY A 263 0.76 -7.75 -10.28
C GLY A 263 -0.59 -7.05 -10.11
N ALA A 264 -0.66 -5.77 -10.43
CA ALA A 264 -1.91 -5.04 -10.55
C ALA A 264 -2.17 -4.68 -12.02
N ARG A 265 -3.33 -4.12 -12.34
CA ARG A 265 -3.59 -3.59 -13.68
C ARG A 265 -2.69 -2.40 -13.95
N LYS A 266 -2.34 -2.14 -15.21
CA LYS A 266 -1.54 -0.96 -15.59
C LYS A 266 -2.12 0.35 -15.01
N GLU A 267 -3.45 0.50 -15.01
CA GLU A 267 -4.12 1.69 -14.49
C GLU A 267 -3.89 1.88 -12.99
N ASP A 268 -3.84 0.79 -12.22
CA ASP A 268 -3.59 0.84 -10.78
C ASP A 268 -2.17 1.37 -10.50
N TYR A 269 -1.17 0.92 -11.28
CA TYR A 269 0.18 1.49 -11.21
C TYR A 269 0.21 2.96 -11.64
N ALA A 270 -0.47 3.31 -12.74
CA ALA A 270 -0.50 4.68 -13.25
C ALA A 270 -1.14 5.67 -12.27
N ASN A 271 -2.14 5.24 -11.50
CA ASN A 271 -2.80 6.05 -10.48
C ASN A 271 -1.91 6.30 -9.24
N ASN A 272 -0.87 5.49 -9.04
CA ASN A 272 -0.04 5.50 -7.82
C ASN A 272 1.42 5.85 -8.06
N ALA A 273 1.85 5.89 -9.31
CA ALA A 273 3.21 6.17 -9.70
C ALA A 273 3.34 7.59 -10.28
N PRO A 274 4.55 8.17 -10.22
CA PRO A 274 4.88 9.30 -11.06
C PRO A 274 4.63 8.97 -12.55
N PRO A 275 4.22 9.95 -13.37
CA PRO A 275 3.93 9.69 -14.77
C PRO A 275 5.17 9.19 -15.52
N HIS A 276 4.98 8.20 -16.40
CA HIS A 276 6.04 7.63 -17.23
C HIS A 276 7.25 7.10 -16.43
N SER A 277 7.02 6.50 -15.26
CA SER A 277 8.09 6.00 -14.39
C SER A 277 8.33 4.49 -14.43
N PHE A 278 7.54 3.74 -15.21
CA PHE A 278 7.56 2.27 -15.21
C PHE A 278 7.13 1.68 -16.57
N ILE A 279 7.40 0.40 -16.76
CA ILE A 279 6.98 -0.39 -17.94
C ILE A 279 6.00 -1.46 -17.47
N SER A 280 4.78 -1.50 -18.03
CA SER A 280 3.84 -2.60 -17.77
C SER A 280 4.07 -3.74 -18.75
N ILE A 281 4.01 -4.99 -18.27
CA ILE A 281 4.01 -6.14 -19.19
C ILE A 281 2.75 -6.19 -20.06
N GLU A 282 1.65 -5.55 -19.62
CA GLU A 282 0.37 -5.50 -20.34
C GLU A 282 0.45 -4.70 -21.65
N ASP A 283 1.50 -3.90 -21.81
CA ASP A 283 1.76 -3.13 -23.04
C ASP A 283 2.34 -3.99 -24.18
N PHE A 284 2.53 -5.30 -23.95
CA PHE A 284 3.23 -6.19 -24.86
C PHE A 284 2.53 -7.53 -25.01
N ASP A 285 2.39 -8.00 -26.26
CA ASP A 285 1.77 -9.30 -26.56
C ASP A 285 2.55 -10.50 -25.98
N SER A 286 3.84 -10.34 -25.66
CA SER A 286 4.70 -11.44 -25.20
C SER A 286 5.97 -10.95 -24.49
N PRO A 287 6.64 -11.79 -23.70
CA PRO A 287 7.98 -11.49 -23.16
C PRO A 287 9.02 -11.16 -24.26
N LYS A 288 8.86 -11.74 -25.47
CA LYS A 288 9.73 -11.46 -26.62
C LYS A 288 9.53 -10.03 -27.16
N SER A 289 8.29 -9.55 -27.26
CA SER A 289 8.04 -8.17 -27.69
C SER A 289 8.47 -7.16 -26.62
N LEU A 290 8.29 -7.48 -25.33
CA LEU A 290 8.90 -6.71 -24.24
C LEU A 290 10.43 -6.65 -24.36
N ALA A 291 11.11 -7.78 -24.55
CA ALA A 291 12.57 -7.80 -24.71
C ALA A 291 13.05 -6.92 -25.88
N LYS A 292 12.35 -6.93 -27.02
CA LYS A 292 12.67 -6.04 -28.16
C LYS A 292 12.59 -4.56 -27.74
N TYR A 293 11.58 -4.19 -26.97
CA TYR A 293 11.44 -2.83 -26.45
C TYR A 293 12.56 -2.46 -25.47
N LEU A 294 12.92 -3.37 -24.55
CA LEU A 294 14.02 -3.16 -23.62
C LEU A 294 15.37 -3.01 -24.34
N HIS A 295 15.63 -3.77 -25.40
CA HIS A 295 16.83 -3.59 -26.24
C HIS A 295 16.85 -2.24 -26.96
N ARG A 296 15.68 -1.72 -27.38
CA ARG A 296 15.56 -0.38 -27.97
C ARG A 296 15.93 0.70 -26.96
N LEU A 297 15.43 0.59 -25.72
CA LEU A 297 15.79 1.52 -24.63
C LEU A 297 17.27 1.39 -24.25
N ASP A 298 17.81 0.18 -24.20
CA ASP A 298 19.21 -0.06 -23.88
C ASP A 298 20.18 0.62 -24.86
N LYS A 299 19.83 0.63 -26.16
CA LYS A 299 20.63 1.24 -27.24
C LYS A 299 20.42 2.75 -27.39
N ASN A 300 19.43 3.33 -26.71
CA ASN A 300 19.10 4.74 -26.82
C ASN A 300 18.93 5.35 -25.43
N ASP A 301 20.00 5.97 -24.95
CA ASP A 301 20.02 6.64 -23.66
C ASP A 301 18.94 7.71 -23.55
N GLY A 302 18.61 8.46 -24.62
CA GLY A 302 17.55 9.46 -24.58
C GLY A 302 16.18 8.85 -24.25
N LEU A 303 15.82 7.73 -24.90
CA LEU A 303 14.58 7.01 -24.63
C LEU A 303 14.57 6.43 -23.21
N TYR A 304 15.67 5.82 -22.78
CA TYR A 304 15.78 5.28 -21.42
C TYR A 304 15.65 6.38 -20.36
N ASN A 305 16.33 7.50 -20.56
CA ASN A 305 16.37 8.60 -19.60
C ASN A 305 15.02 9.32 -19.46
N ASN A 306 14.13 9.24 -20.46
CA ASN A 306 12.78 9.79 -20.34
C ASN A 306 12.00 9.20 -19.14
N TYR A 307 12.28 7.95 -18.75
CA TYR A 307 11.67 7.32 -17.57
C TYR A 307 12.07 7.93 -16.22
N PHE A 308 13.05 8.84 -16.21
CA PHE A 308 13.55 9.48 -15.00
C PHE A 308 13.15 10.96 -14.89
N ARG A 309 12.41 11.50 -15.86
CA ARG A 309 12.04 12.92 -15.88
C ARG A 309 11.12 13.33 -14.74
N TRP A 310 10.43 12.39 -14.13
CA TRP A 310 9.63 12.63 -12.92
C TRP A 310 10.50 12.87 -11.68
N LYS A 311 11.78 12.47 -11.66
CA LYS A 311 12.62 12.62 -10.46
C LYS A 311 12.78 14.10 -10.11
N GLY A 312 12.44 14.44 -8.87
CA GLY A 312 12.47 15.81 -8.35
C GLY A 312 11.14 16.57 -8.45
N THR A 313 10.08 15.99 -9.03
CA THR A 313 8.75 16.61 -9.07
C THR A 313 7.92 16.37 -7.81
N GLY A 314 8.40 15.49 -6.92
CA GLY A 314 7.72 15.10 -5.70
C GLY A 314 8.57 14.18 -4.84
N GLU A 315 7.96 13.63 -3.80
CA GLU A 315 8.61 12.75 -2.83
C GLU A 315 7.73 11.58 -2.40
N PHE A 316 8.37 10.57 -1.82
CA PHE A 316 7.69 9.47 -1.16
C PHE A 316 7.42 9.83 0.31
N VAL A 317 6.15 9.91 0.70
CA VAL A 317 5.74 10.35 2.05
C VAL A 317 5.36 9.17 2.94
N LYS A 318 5.62 9.32 4.24
CA LYS A 318 5.08 8.40 5.25
C LYS A 318 3.58 8.61 5.38
N THR A 319 2.81 7.54 5.22
CA THR A 319 1.34 7.61 5.30
C THR A 319 0.81 7.64 6.73
N ASN A 320 1.67 7.59 7.76
CA ASN A 320 1.33 7.74 9.19
C ASN A 320 0.02 7.04 9.59
N PHE A 321 -0.11 5.75 9.24
CA PHE A 321 -1.33 4.95 9.38
C PHE A 321 -2.04 5.14 10.72
N TRP A 322 -1.32 5.04 11.84
CA TRP A 322 -1.92 5.16 13.17
C TRP A 322 -2.42 6.58 13.51
N CYS A 323 -1.80 7.63 12.96
CA CYS A 323 -2.33 8.99 13.09
C CYS A 323 -3.69 9.12 12.40
N ARG A 324 -3.82 8.55 11.19
CA ARG A 324 -5.07 8.54 10.43
C ARG A 324 -6.16 7.74 11.14
N VAL A 325 -5.83 6.55 11.65
CA VAL A 325 -6.75 5.76 12.49
C VAL A 325 -7.23 6.59 13.68
N CYS A 326 -6.31 7.25 14.40
CA CYS A 326 -6.69 8.04 15.56
C CYS A 326 -7.61 9.20 15.18
N ALA A 327 -7.26 9.97 14.15
CA ALA A 327 -8.08 11.09 13.69
C ALA A 327 -9.49 10.65 13.28
N LEU A 328 -9.61 9.59 12.48
CA LEU A 328 -10.90 9.05 12.06
C LEU A 328 -11.70 8.46 13.22
N LEU A 329 -11.04 7.84 14.21
CA LEU A 329 -11.75 7.32 15.38
C LEU A 329 -12.41 8.45 16.15
N HIS A 330 -11.81 9.63 16.16
CA HIS A 330 -12.40 10.83 16.75
C HIS A 330 -13.41 11.53 15.85
N ASP A 331 -13.69 11.06 14.63
CA ASP A 331 -14.77 11.61 13.80
C ASP A 331 -16.15 11.01 14.15
N GLU A 332 -17.20 11.52 13.53
CA GLU A 332 -18.54 10.92 13.60
C GLU A 332 -18.53 9.51 12.99
N LEU A 333 -18.75 8.51 13.84
CA LEU A 333 -18.83 7.12 13.41
C LEU A 333 -20.18 6.86 12.75
N THR A 334 -20.16 6.41 11.50
CA THR A 334 -21.36 5.92 10.82
C THR A 334 -21.68 4.50 11.26
N ASP A 335 -22.96 4.19 11.49
CA ASP A 335 -23.42 2.81 11.75
C ASP A 335 -23.50 2.01 10.43
N ARG A 336 -22.34 1.81 9.80
CA ARG A 336 -22.16 0.96 8.62
C ARG A 336 -21.32 -0.23 8.98
N HIS A 337 -21.55 -1.36 8.32
CA HIS A 337 -20.65 -2.50 8.38
C HIS A 337 -20.68 -3.26 7.06
N TYR A 338 -19.64 -4.05 6.81
CA TYR A 338 -19.59 -4.93 5.64
C TYR A 338 -20.49 -6.14 5.91
N GLU A 339 -21.54 -6.31 5.13
CA GLU A 339 -22.43 -7.48 5.21
C GLU A 339 -21.66 -8.77 4.92
N ASN A 340 -20.85 -8.75 3.86
CA ASN A 340 -19.92 -9.82 3.54
C ASN A 340 -18.52 -9.27 3.23
N ILE A 341 -17.68 -9.25 4.27
CA ILE A 341 -16.28 -8.82 4.14
C ILE A 341 -15.44 -9.83 3.32
N GLU A 342 -15.83 -11.11 3.28
CA GLU A 342 -15.13 -12.13 2.51
C GLU A 342 -15.25 -11.86 1.02
N ASP A 343 -16.48 -11.63 0.53
CA ASP A 343 -16.76 -11.33 -0.87
C ASP A 343 -16.08 -10.02 -1.28
N TRP A 344 -16.20 -8.98 -0.42
CA TRP A 344 -15.51 -7.72 -0.65
C TRP A 344 -14.02 -8.00 -0.86
N TRP A 345 -13.35 -8.71 0.06
CA TRP A 345 -11.91 -8.92 0.06
C TRP A 345 -11.40 -9.82 -1.08
N HIS A 346 -12.06 -10.94 -1.36
CA HIS A 346 -11.55 -11.95 -2.31
C HIS A 346 -11.90 -11.67 -3.78
N ALA A 347 -12.85 -10.77 -4.07
CA ALA A 347 -13.30 -10.49 -5.44
C ALA A 347 -12.28 -9.77 -6.35
N ILE A 348 -11.08 -9.43 -5.86
CA ILE A 348 -10.13 -8.56 -6.58
C ILE A 348 -8.95 -9.28 -7.22
N CYS A 349 -8.74 -10.55 -6.92
CA CYS A 349 -7.62 -11.33 -7.45
C CYS A 349 -8.09 -12.24 -8.57
N VAL A 350 -7.36 -12.26 -9.68
CA VAL A 350 -7.55 -13.26 -10.73
C VAL A 350 -6.62 -14.42 -10.43
N LEU A 351 -7.19 -15.61 -10.28
CA LEU A 351 -6.41 -16.84 -10.37
C LEU A 351 -6.15 -17.05 -11.86
N ASN A 352 -4.88 -17.02 -12.28
CA ASN A 352 -4.55 -17.44 -13.65
C ASN A 352 -5.02 -18.90 -13.80
N THR A 353 -6.08 -19.10 -14.59
CA THR A 353 -6.50 -20.39 -15.14
C THR A 353 -5.63 -20.75 -16.34
#